data_AF-A0A1B7NUY4-F1
#
_entry.id   AF-A0A1B7NUY4-F1
#
_cell.length_a   1.000
_cell.length_b   1.000
_cell.length_c   1.000
_cell.angle_alpha   90.00
_cell.angle_beta   90.00
_cell.angle_gamma   90.00
#
_symmetry.space_group_name_H-M   'P 1'
#
loop_
_entity.id
_entity.type
_entity.pdbx_description
1 polymer ?
#
loop_
_entity_poly.entity_id
_entity_poly.type
_entity_poly.pdbx_seq_one_letter_code
_entity_poly.pdbx_strand_id
1 'polypeptide(L)'
;MDRETTIQLTIKSLLEVVQTGAKNIEIAIMAPGKTMELLPGDQIEAYVKNIEAEKQEEAAKKKTGRTPGTGTAAILTRGVGEGSES
;
A
#
# COMPACT_ATOMS: atom_id res chain seq x y z
N MET A 1 9.28 17.84 -9.36
CA MET A 1 8.62 17.48 -8.09
C MET A 1 8.62 18.69 -7.20
N ASP A 2 7.49 18.97 -6.60
CA ASP A 2 7.32 19.91 -5.49
C ASP A 2 7.90 19.34 -4.18
N ARG A 3 8.23 20.23 -3.24
CA ARG A 3 8.87 19.89 -1.96
C ARG A 3 8.03 18.86 -1.17
N GLU A 4 6.72 19.06 -1.12
CA GLU A 4 5.83 18.22 -0.32
C GLU A 4 5.71 16.81 -0.90
N THR A 5 5.51 16.68 -2.22
CA THR A 5 5.47 15.38 -2.88
C THR A 5 6.79 14.63 -2.76
N THR A 6 7.94 15.33 -2.80
CA THR A 6 9.24 14.68 -2.53
C THR A 6 9.33 14.15 -1.11
N ILE A 7 8.93 14.94 -0.10
CA ILE A 7 8.93 14.50 1.30
C ILE A 7 8.02 13.27 1.49
N GLN A 8 6.80 13.32 0.95
CA GLN A 8 5.86 12.19 1.04
C GLN A 8 6.42 10.93 0.38
N LEU A 9 7.04 11.06 -0.79
CA LEU A 9 7.64 9.93 -1.48
C LEU A 9 8.81 9.33 -0.67
N THR A 10 9.69 10.18 -0.12
CA THR A 10 10.79 9.74 0.74
C THR A 10 10.25 8.97 1.96
N ILE A 11 9.22 9.49 2.64
CA ILE A 11 8.61 8.82 3.79
C ILE A 11 7.96 7.50 3.36
N LYS A 12 7.24 7.45 2.23
CA LYS A 12 6.67 6.21 1.66
C LYS A 12 7.74 5.14 1.47
N SER A 13 8.89 5.50 0.90
CA SER A 13 10.01 4.57 0.69
C SER A 13 10.64 4.10 2.00
N LEU A 14 10.77 4.97 3.00
CA LEU A 14 11.33 4.58 4.30
C LEU A 14 10.41 3.61 5.07
N LEU A 15 9.08 3.78 4.96
CA LEU A 15 8.09 2.91 5.59
C LEU A 15 8.02 1.50 4.98
N GLU A 16 8.76 1.20 3.91
CA GLU A 16 8.90 -0.18 3.40
C GLU A 16 9.85 -1.02 4.25
N VAL A 17 10.81 -0.37 4.93
CA VAL A 17 11.87 -1.04 5.70
C VAL A 17 11.79 -0.72 7.20
N VAL A 18 11.14 0.37 7.58
CA VAL A 18 10.93 0.76 8.98
C VAL A 18 9.56 0.28 9.46
N GLN A 19 9.54 -0.77 10.29
CA GLN A 19 8.30 -1.34 10.86
C GLN A 19 7.72 -0.50 12.01
N THR A 20 8.53 0.39 12.60
CA THR A 20 8.24 1.09 13.86
C THR A 20 8.06 2.61 13.67
N GLY A 21 7.13 3.04 12.81
CA GLY A 21 6.56 4.40 12.79
C GLY A 21 7.52 5.60 12.68
N ALA A 22 6.95 6.80 12.78
CA ALA A 22 7.63 8.09 12.57
C ALA A 22 8.82 8.40 13.49
N LYS A 23 8.87 7.79 14.68
CA LYS A 23 9.89 8.09 15.72
C LYS A 23 11.32 7.66 15.35
N ASN A 24 11.47 6.82 14.33
CA ASN A 24 12.77 6.34 13.86
C ASN A 24 13.23 7.08 12.58
N ILE A 25 12.56 8.16 12.20
CA ILE A 25 12.81 8.89 10.96
C ILE A 25 13.17 10.34 11.30
N GLU A 26 14.35 10.77 10.86
CA GLU A 26 14.74 12.18 10.81
C GLU A 26 15.00 12.58 9.36
N ILE A 27 14.51 13.75 8.95
CA ILE A 27 14.63 14.24 7.58
C ILE A 27 15.29 15.61 7.57
N ALA A 28 16.43 15.70 6.88
CA ALA A 28 17.08 16.97 6.56
C ALA A 28 16.82 17.34 5.10
N ILE A 29 16.34 18.56 4.88
CA ILE A 29 16.04 19.11 3.56
C ILE A 29 17.19 20.03 3.16
N MET A 30 17.77 19.74 2.00
CA MET A 30 18.83 20.54 1.39
C MET A 30 18.34 21.08 0.05
N ALA A 31 18.56 22.38 -0.18
CA ALA A 31 18.20 23.03 -1.45
C ALA A 31 19.29 24.04 -1.84
N PRO A 32 19.52 24.28 -3.15
CA PRO A 32 20.52 25.24 -3.61
C PRO A 32 20.28 26.63 -3.03
N GLY A 33 21.33 27.23 -2.46
CA GLY A 33 21.27 28.57 -1.87
C GLY A 33 20.45 28.69 -0.58
N LYS A 34 20.00 27.57 0.01
CA LYS A 34 19.33 27.54 1.31
C LYS A 34 20.16 26.78 2.32
N THR A 35 20.05 27.18 3.58
CA THR A 35 20.59 26.41 4.70
C THR A 35 19.82 25.09 4.85
N MET A 36 20.51 24.05 5.31
CA MET A 36 19.88 22.79 5.67
C MET A 36 18.79 23.03 6.72
N GLU A 37 17.63 22.41 6.54
CA GLU A 37 16.48 22.49 7.44
C GLU A 37 16.11 21.09 7.90
N LEU A 38 15.96 20.88 9.21
CA LEU A 38 15.39 19.64 9.75
C LEU A 38 13.86 19.76 9.76
N LEU A 39 13.20 18.76 9.20
CA LEU A 39 11.75 18.70 9.21
C LEU A 39 11.26 18.40 10.65
N PRO A 40 10.28 19.15 11.19
CA PRO A 40 9.76 18.89 12.53
C PRO A 40 9.16 17.48 12.65
N GLY A 41 9.39 16.82 13.79
CA GLY A 41 8.87 15.48 14.06
C GLY A 41 7.34 15.39 13.91
N ASP A 42 6.64 16.42 14.35
CA ASP A 42 5.18 16.53 14.28
C ASP A 42 4.67 16.45 12.83
N GLN A 43 5.41 17.04 11.88
CA GLN A 43 5.09 16.98 10.46
C GLN A 43 5.36 15.57 9.90
N ILE A 44 6.47 14.94 10.30
CA ILE A 44 6.79 13.57 9.91
C ILE A 44 5.68 12.62 10.40
N GLU A 45 5.22 12.76 11.64
CA GLU A 45 4.09 11.99 12.19
C GLU A 45 2.81 12.16 11.38
N ALA A 46 2.46 13.40 11.00
CA ALA A 46 1.30 13.67 10.17
C ALA A 46 1.40 13.02 8.79
N TYR A 47 2.56 13.11 8.13
CA TYR A 47 2.78 12.48 6.84
C TYR A 47 2.71 10.95 6.93
N VAL A 48 3.36 10.34 7.94
CA VAL A 48 3.31 8.88 8.16
C VAL A 48 1.86 8.41 8.33
N LYS A 49 1.07 9.11 9.15
CA LYS A 49 -0.33 8.76 9.39
C LYS A 49 -1.17 8.83 8.10
N ASN A 50 -1.00 9.88 7.30
CA ASN A 50 -1.71 10.02 6.03
C ASN A 50 -1.31 8.92 5.03
N ILE A 51 -0.03 8.60 4.95
CA ILE A 51 0.51 7.56 4.07
C ILE A 51 -0.02 6.17 4.45
N GLU A 52 -0.06 5.85 5.74
CA GLU A 52 -0.60 4.58 6.21
C GLU A 52 -2.10 4.44 5.90
N ALA A 53 -2.88 5.52 6.07
CA ALA A 53 -4.29 5.55 5.73
C ALA A 53 -4.52 5.33 4.22
N GLU A 54 -3.81 6.07 3.36
CA GLU A 54 -3.88 5.90 1.90
C GLU A 54 -3.54 4.46 1.48
N LYS A 55 -2.51 3.87 2.07
CA LYS A 55 -2.08 2.50 1.76
C LYS A 55 -3.16 1.47 2.14
N GLN A 56 -3.87 1.68 3.23
CA GLN A 56 -5.00 0.83 3.64
C GLN A 56 -6.20 0.97 2.70
N GLU A 57 -6.55 2.20 2.30
CA GLU A 57 -7.65 2.44 1.36
C GLU A 57 -7.38 1.84 -0.03
N GLU A 58 -6.17 2.01 -0.57
CA GLU A 58 -5.77 1.42 -1.85
C GLU A 58 -5.78 -0.12 -1.80
N ALA A 59 -5.38 -0.71 -0.67
CA ALA A 59 -5.46 -2.15 -0.46
C ALA A 59 -6.92 -2.65 -0.39
N ALA A 60 -7.82 -1.86 0.19
CA ALA A 60 -9.25 -2.18 0.25
C ALA A 60 -9.90 -2.14 -1.15
N LYS A 61 -9.62 -1.11 -1.95
CA LYS A 61 -10.13 -0.98 -3.33
C LYS A 61 -9.67 -2.11 -4.25
N LYS A 62 -8.42 -2.59 -4.09
CA LYS A 62 -7.92 -3.75 -4.84
C LYS A 62 -8.61 -5.07 -4.47
N LYS A 63 -9.11 -5.20 -3.24
CA LYS A 63 -9.89 -6.38 -2.81
C LYS A 63 -11.32 -6.39 -3.35
N THR A 64 -11.91 -5.21 -3.56
CA THR A 64 -13.28 -5.08 -4.12
C THR A 64 -13.34 -5.14 -5.64
N GLY A 65 -12.22 -4.92 -6.34
CA GLY A 65 -12.13 -5.02 -7.81
C GLY A 65 -12.00 -6.45 -8.37
N ARG A 66 -11.85 -7.47 -7.51
CA ARG A 66 -11.87 -8.87 -7.93
C ARG A 66 -13.28 -9.41 -7.85
N THR A 67 -14.10 -9.15 -8.87
CA THR A 67 -15.36 -9.87 -9.08
C THR A 67 -15.07 -11.38 -9.13
N PRO A 68 -15.54 -12.18 -8.15
CA PRO A 68 -15.58 -13.62 -8.31
C PRO A 68 -16.83 -13.93 -9.14
N GLY A 69 -16.70 -14.11 -10.47
CA GLY A 69 -17.93 -14.33 -11.24
C GLY A 69 -17.91 -14.59 -12.74
N THR A 70 -16.78 -14.66 -13.44
CA THR A 70 -16.82 -14.86 -14.92
C THR A 70 -15.82 -15.86 -15.49
N GLY A 71 -15.23 -16.73 -14.66
CA GLY A 71 -14.34 -17.81 -15.11
C GLY A 71 -15.06 -19.16 -15.25
N THR A 72 -15.53 -19.46 -16.46
CA THR A 72 -15.60 -20.80 -17.07
C THR A 72 -16.17 -21.96 -16.22
N ALA A 73 -17.49 -22.18 -16.30
CA ALA A 73 -18.10 -23.51 -16.06
C ALA A 73 -18.35 -24.21 -17.41
N ALA A 74 -17.26 -24.56 -18.10
CA ALA A 74 -17.29 -25.41 -19.29
C ALA A 74 -16.36 -26.61 -19.06
N ILE A 75 -16.74 -27.52 -18.16
CA ILE A 75 -16.17 -28.88 -18.11
C ILE A 75 -17.30 -29.86 -17.78
N LEU A 76 -18.15 -30.12 -18.77
CA LEU A 76 -19.06 -31.27 -18.83
C LEU A 76 -18.28 -32.49 -19.35
N THR A 77 -17.50 -33.18 -18.51
CA THR A 77 -17.09 -34.55 -18.85
C THR A 77 -16.60 -35.36 -17.65
N ARG A 78 -17.33 -36.45 -17.39
CA ARG A 78 -16.85 -37.83 -17.09
C ARG A 78 -16.88 -38.30 -15.62
N GLY A 79 -17.78 -39.25 -15.38
CA GLY A 79 -17.78 -40.15 -14.23
C GLY A 79 -18.88 -41.21 -14.39
N VAL A 80 -18.55 -42.29 -15.12
CA VAL A 80 -19.29 -43.56 -15.18
C VAL A 80 -19.42 -44.14 -13.76
N GLY A 81 -20.58 -44.70 -13.43
CA GLY A 81 -20.79 -45.50 -12.22
C GLY A 81 -22.12 -46.23 -12.25
N GLU A 82 -22.06 -47.51 -12.59
CA GLU A 82 -23.12 -48.52 -12.55
C GLU A 82 -23.84 -48.64 -11.19
N GLY A 83 -25.13 -49.03 -11.25
CA GLY A 83 -25.74 -49.99 -10.32
C GLY A 83 -26.45 -49.44 -9.08
N SER A 84 -27.78 -49.62 -9.02
CA SER A 84 -28.44 -50.36 -7.93
C SER A 84 -29.94 -50.54 -8.21
N GLU A 85 -30.38 -51.79 -8.11
CA GLU A 85 -31.75 -52.32 -8.11
C GLU A 85 -32.81 -51.47 -7.39
N SER A 86 -34.02 -51.41 -7.97
CA SER A 86 -35.26 -52.01 -7.43
C SER A 86 -36.38 -51.91 -8.47
#